data_AF-A0A7X1F7W2-F1
#
_entry.id   AF-A0A7X1F7W2-F1
#
_cell.length_a   1.000
_cell.length_b   1.000
_cell.length_c   1.000
_cell.angle_alpha   90.00
_cell.angle_beta   90.00
_cell.angle_gamma   90.00
#
_symmetry.space_group_name_H-M   'P 1'
#
loop_
_entity.id
_entity.type
_entity.pdbx_description
1 polymer ?
#
loop_
_entity_poly.entity_id
_entity_poly.type
_entity_poly.pdbx_seq_one_letter_code
_entity_poly.pdbx_strand_id
1 'polypeptide(L)'
;MAIDYQAMLYAALALGSGLPMLLRPRGHWRRAQGAWERRRAELDAGAAERFFEEGRSLQAYPPPASPRRTQLLGAGLTLGGLVLAGLAVFG
;
A
#
# COMPACT_ATOMS: atom_id res chain seq x y z
N MET A 1 -24.13 27.75 0.96
CA MET A 1 -23.08 26.77 1.31
C MET A 1 -21.81 27.19 0.61
N ALA A 2 -20.80 27.62 1.36
CA ALA A 2 -19.46 27.79 0.81
C ALA A 2 -18.78 26.42 0.90
N ILE A 3 -18.21 25.96 -0.21
CA ILE A 3 -17.50 24.67 -0.23
C ILE A 3 -16.10 24.90 0.32
N ASP A 4 -15.70 24.11 1.31
CA ASP A 4 -14.31 24.10 1.77
C ASP A 4 -13.43 23.30 0.79
N TYR A 5 -12.71 24.04 -0.05
CA TYR A 5 -11.81 23.47 -1.05
C TYR A 5 -10.60 22.74 -0.47
N GLN A 6 -10.13 23.10 0.73
CA GLN A 6 -9.02 22.40 1.38
C GLN A 6 -9.49 21.03 1.88
N ALA A 7 -10.63 20.98 2.55
CA ALA A 7 -11.23 19.72 2.98
C ALA A 7 -11.59 18.82 1.77
N MET A 8 -12.09 19.40 0.68
CA MET A 8 -12.37 18.66 -0.55
C MET A 8 -11.10 18.07 -1.18
N LEU A 9 -9.99 18.81 -1.19
CA LEU A 9 -8.70 18.33 -1.70
C LEU A 9 -8.18 17.14 -0.86
N TYR A 10 -8.21 17.26 0.47
CA TYR A 10 -7.82 16.17 1.35
C TYR A 10 -8.73 14.95 1.21
N ALA A 11 -10.03 15.16 1.04
CA ALA A 11 -10.98 14.09 0.76
C ALA A 11 -10.64 13.36 -0.55
N ALA A 12 -10.34 14.09 -1.62
CA ALA A 12 -9.95 13.52 -2.91
C ALA A 12 -8.66 12.69 -2.81
N LEU A 13 -7.64 13.17 -2.10
CA LEU A 13 -6.39 12.45 -1.87
C LEU A 13 -6.60 11.18 -1.03
N ALA A 14 -7.39 11.28 0.04
CA ALA A 14 -7.69 10.16 0.93
C ALA A 14 -8.52 9.08 0.22
N LEU A 15 -9.55 9.46 -0.55
CA LEU A 15 -10.36 8.54 -1.33
C LEU A 15 -9.56 7.93 -2.49
N GLY A 16 -8.79 8.74 -3.22
CA GLY A 16 -7.99 8.31 -4.36
C GLY A 16 -6.90 7.29 -3.98
N SER A 17 -6.37 7.37 -2.75
CA SER A 17 -5.39 6.42 -2.22
C SER A 17 -6.03 5.24 -1.47
N GLY A 18 -7.08 5.49 -0.68
CA GLY A 18 -7.75 4.48 0.15
C GLY A 18 -8.55 3.45 -0.66
N LEU A 19 -9.31 3.91 -1.66
CA LEU A 19 -10.17 3.06 -2.47
C LEU A 19 -9.40 1.96 -3.24
N PRO A 20 -8.28 2.25 -3.95
CA PRO A 20 -7.50 1.20 -4.61
C PRO A 20 -6.84 0.25 -3.61
N MET A 21 -6.40 0.75 -2.45
CA MET A 21 -5.87 -0.08 -1.37
C MET A 21 -6.94 -1.05 -0.81
N LEU A 22 -8.19 -0.62 -0.73
CA LEU A 22 -9.31 -1.42 -0.24
C LEU A 22 -9.79 -2.44 -1.28
N LEU A 23 -9.90 -2.03 -2.55
CA LEU A 23 -10.47 -2.85 -3.64
C LEU A 23 -9.47 -3.84 -4.25
N ARG A 24 -8.17 -3.49 -4.30
CA ARG A 24 -7.12 -4.35 -4.90
C ARG A 24 -5.96 -4.69 -3.96
N PRO A 25 -6.22 -5.08 -2.69
CA PRO A 25 -5.16 -5.34 -1.71
C PRO A 25 -4.33 -6.58 -2.09
N ARG A 26 -4.99 -7.58 -2.67
CA ARG A 26 -4.35 -8.82 -3.15
C ARG A 26 -3.41 -8.58 -4.33
N GLY A 27 -3.72 -7.61 -5.19
CA GLY A 27 -2.88 -7.30 -6.36
C GLY A 27 -1.54 -6.71 -5.96
N HIS A 28 -1.54 -5.75 -5.04
CA HIS A 28 -0.31 -5.17 -4.50
C HIS A 28 0.51 -6.19 -3.73
N TRP A 29 -0.16 -6.98 -2.87
CA TRP A 29 0.49 -8.03 -2.10
C TRP A 29 1.15 -9.10 -2.98
N ARG A 30 0.43 -9.62 -3.99
CA ARG A 30 0.98 -10.62 -4.93
C ARG A 30 2.16 -10.10 -5.74
N ARG A 31 2.15 -8.82 -6.15
CA ARG A 31 3.29 -8.23 -6.86
C ARG A 31 4.51 -8.13 -5.96
N ALA A 32 4.34 -7.72 -4.71
CA ALA A 32 5.42 -7.62 -3.74
C ALA A 32 6.01 -9.01 -3.41
N GLN A 33 5.16 -10.00 -3.17
CA GLN A 33 5.60 -11.39 -2.98
C GLN A 33 6.32 -11.92 -4.23
N GLY A 34 5.72 -11.80 -5.41
CA GLY A 34 6.32 -12.31 -6.63
C GLY A 34 7.62 -11.60 -7.02
N ALA A 35 7.81 -10.33 -6.64
CA ALA A 35 9.10 -9.65 -6.81
C ALA A 35 10.16 -10.20 -5.84
N TRP A 36 9.79 -10.41 -4.57
CA TRP A 36 10.67 -10.98 -3.56
C TRP A 36 11.08 -12.43 -3.89
N GLU A 37 10.13 -13.27 -4.31
CA GLU A 37 10.38 -14.66 -4.71
C GLU A 37 11.28 -14.74 -5.94
N ARG A 38 11.04 -13.89 -6.95
CA ARG A 38 11.90 -13.81 -8.14
C ARG A 38 13.32 -13.40 -7.76
N ARG A 39 13.47 -12.35 -6.94
CA ARG A 39 14.80 -11.89 -6.53
C ARG A 39 15.53 -12.95 -5.71
N ARG A 40 14.82 -13.66 -4.84
CA ARG A 40 15.39 -14.79 -4.09
C ARG A 40 15.85 -15.93 -5.00
N ALA A 41 15.02 -16.31 -5.98
CA ALA A 41 15.38 -17.33 -6.95
C ALA A 41 16.60 -16.92 -7.82
N GLU A 42 16.72 -15.64 -8.20
CA GLU A 42 17.89 -15.11 -8.92
C GLU A 42 19.18 -15.21 -8.07
N LEU A 43 19.08 -14.93 -6.77
CA LEU A 43 20.21 -15.03 -5.84
C LEU A 43 20.65 -16.47 -5.64
N ASP A 44 19.69 -17.38 -5.47
CA ASP A 44 19.94 -18.81 -5.29
C ASP A 44 20.51 -19.48 -6.57
N ALA A 45 20.16 -18.99 -7.76
CA ALA A 45 20.53 -19.61 -9.05
C ALA A 45 21.94 -19.27 -9.57
N GLY A 46 22.69 -18.33 -8.97
CA GLY A 46 24.05 -18.06 -9.44
C GLY A 46 24.72 -16.77 -8.99
N ALA A 47 24.13 -16.00 -8.07
CA ALA A 47 24.69 -14.71 -7.66
C ALA A 47 24.88 -14.58 -6.13
N ALA A 48 24.79 -15.71 -5.41
CA ALA A 48 24.87 -15.78 -3.95
C ALA A 48 26.15 -15.15 -3.36
N GLU A 49 27.31 -15.29 -4.01
CA GLU A 49 28.57 -14.69 -3.53
C GLU A 49 28.63 -13.17 -3.78
N ARG A 50 28.07 -12.67 -4.89
CA ARG A 50 28.11 -11.25 -5.24
C ARG A 50 27.09 -10.41 -4.49
N PHE A 51 26.00 -11.05 -4.05
CA PHE A 51 24.86 -10.39 -3.40
C PHE A 51 24.53 -11.03 -2.04
N PHE A 52 25.53 -11.59 -1.37
CA PHE A 52 25.37 -12.25 -0.07
C PHE A 52 24.67 -11.34 0.97
N GLU A 53 25.05 -10.06 1.01
CA GLU A 53 24.42 -9.08 1.89
C GLU A 53 22.98 -8.75 1.48
N GLU A 54 22.69 -8.72 0.18
CA GLU A 54 21.34 -8.50 -0.36
C GLU A 54 20.42 -9.69 -0.03
N GLY A 55 20.93 -10.92 -0.11
CA GLY A 55 20.21 -12.11 0.32
C GLY A 55 19.91 -12.10 1.82
N ARG A 56 20.87 -11.65 2.64
CA ARG A 56 20.70 -11.53 4.10
C ARG A 56 19.64 -10.48 4.45
N SER A 57 19.63 -9.35 3.75
CA SER A 57 18.63 -8.29 3.98
C SER A 57 17.22 -8.71 3.51
N LEU A 58 17.12 -9.43 2.39
CA LEU A 58 15.86 -10.01 1.91
C LEU A 58 15.28 -11.05 2.88
N GLN A 59 16.13 -11.80 3.60
CA GLN A 59 15.71 -12.70 4.67
C GLN A 59 15.29 -11.95 5.94
N ALA A 60 16.01 -10.89 6.32
CA ALA A 60 15.71 -10.10 7.50
C ALA A 60 14.38 -9.34 7.38
N TYR A 61 14.02 -8.92 6.16
CA TYR A 61 12.80 -8.15 5.88
C TYR A 61 11.89 -8.88 4.86
N PRO A 62 11.20 -9.95 5.27
CA PRO A 62 10.27 -10.63 4.39
C PRO A 62 9.07 -9.73 4.05
N PRO A 63 8.44 -9.95 2.88
CA PRO A 63 7.23 -9.23 2.51
C PRO A 63 6.11 -9.54 3.54
N PRO A 64 5.16 -8.60 3.71
CA PRO A 64 4.09 -8.76 4.69
C PRO A 64 3.31 -10.06 4.46
N ALA A 65 3.06 -10.82 5.52
CA ALA A 65 2.41 -12.14 5.45
C ALA A 65 0.94 -12.08 5.00
N SER A 66 0.29 -10.91 5.08
CA SER A 66 -1.09 -10.76 4.64
C SER A 66 -1.39 -9.37 4.06
N PRO A 67 -2.36 -9.28 3.14
CA PRO A 67 -2.87 -8.01 2.63
C PRO A 67 -3.72 -7.23 3.64
N ARG A 68 -4.01 -7.79 4.83
CA ARG A 68 -4.92 -7.19 5.83
C ARG A 68 -4.46 -5.81 6.28
N ARG A 69 -3.15 -5.60 6.45
CA ARG A 69 -2.62 -4.30 6.85
C ARG A 69 -2.91 -3.22 5.81
N THR A 70 -2.76 -3.55 4.52
CA THR A 70 -3.09 -2.66 3.40
C THR A 70 -4.59 -2.40 3.32
N GLN A 71 -5.42 -3.42 3.58
CA GLN A 71 -6.88 -3.25 3.65
C GLN A 71 -7.31 -2.32 4.78
N LEU A 72 -6.73 -2.46 5.97
CA LEU A 72 -7.05 -1.61 7.12
C LEU A 72 -6.66 -0.15 6.87
N LEU A 73 -5.47 0.08 6.30
CA LEU A 73 -5.05 1.43 5.89
C LEU A 73 -5.97 1.99 4.80
N GLY A 74 -6.32 1.17 3.80
CA GLY A 74 -7.27 1.55 2.77
C GLY A 74 -8.64 1.93 3.34
N ALA A 75 -9.17 1.12 4.25
CA ALA A 75 -10.44 1.38 4.94
C ALA A 75 -10.40 2.68 5.74
N GLY A 76 -9.33 2.92 6.49
CA GLY A 76 -9.14 4.17 7.25
C GLY A 76 -9.09 5.40 6.36
N LEU A 77 -8.32 5.33 5.27
CA LEU A 77 -8.23 6.42 4.28
C LEU A 77 -9.57 6.66 3.57
N THR A 78 -10.29 5.59 3.20
CA THR A 78 -11.61 5.73 2.57
C THR A 78 -12.62 6.34 3.53
N LEU A 79 -12.70 5.87 4.78
CA LEU A 79 -13.61 6.41 5.79
C LEU A 79 -13.27 7.87 6.11
N GLY A 80 -11.99 8.19 6.33
CA GLY A 80 -11.55 9.56 6.58
C GLY A 80 -11.84 10.49 5.40
N GLY A 81 -11.63 10.02 4.18
CA GLY A 81 -11.97 10.76 2.96
C GLY A 81 -13.47 11.04 2.83
N LEU A 82 -14.34 10.09 3.19
CA LEU A 82 -15.79 10.31 3.20
C LEU A 82 -16.21 11.34 4.26
N VAL A 83 -15.62 11.29 5.45
CA VAL A 83 -15.89 12.26 6.52
C VAL A 83 -15.45 13.66 6.10
N LEU A 84 -14.26 13.79 5.51
CA LEU A 84 -13.76 15.07 4.98
C LEU A 84 -14.63 15.60 3.84
N ALA A 85 -15.10 14.74 2.94
CA ALA A 85 -16.02 15.15 1.88
C ALA A 85 -17.35 15.66 2.45
N GLY A 86 -17.87 14.99 3.49
CA GLY A 86 -19.06 15.44 4.20
C GLY A 86 -18.86 16.81 4.87
N LEU A 87 -17.75 16.98 5.59
CA LEU A 87 -17.39 18.27 6.19
C LEU A 87 -17.20 19.37 5.15
N ALA A 88 -16.61 19.07 3.99
CA ALA A 88 -16.40 20.05 2.93
C ALA A 88 -17.70 20.60 2.32
N VAL A 89 -18.79 19.83 2.39
CA VAL A 89 -20.09 20.17 1.80
C VAL A 89 -21.07 20.73 2.84
N PHE A 90 -21.06 20.17 4.05
CA PHE A 90 -22.02 20.50 5.11
C PHE A 90 -21.45 21.37 6.24
N GLY A 91 -20.13 21.58 6.27
CA GLY A 91 -19.42 22.41 7.23
C GLY A 91 -19.41 23.90 6.89
#